data_AF-A0A5Q0NN22-F1
#
_entry.id   AF-A0A5Q0NN22-F1
#
_cell.length_a   1.000
_cell.length_b   1.000
_cell.length_c   1.000
_cell.angle_alpha   90.00
_cell.angle_beta   90.00
_cell.angle_gamma   90.00
#
_symmetry.space_group_name_H-M   'P 1'
#
loop_
_entity.id
_entity.type
_entity.pdbx_description
1 polymer ?
#
loop_
_entity_poly.entity_id
_entity_poly.type
_entity_poly.pdbx_seq_one_letter_code
_entity_poly.pdbx_strand_id
1 'polypeptide(L)'
;MKVVSRLLAPRAWGAHLFALLALVVTVWLGVWQFQSWQATREAEAADLTRLDPVPLEDVFGPDDPFPGDKIGQPVLLDGTWVPDGTVYISGRESDGEAGYWVVTPLAIGGGADAPALPIVRGWTADVDSAPAPPSGEAELVGWLQPGEGTTEVDTDRSDDILPQVRLADLVQHVDQDLYGGYAIVAAPEHVAAGNWPTGDRATNDGSAGLVPAELDQLPKSEAFTGLRNFLYAVEWWLFAAFVVFIWLRWTRDELAEERAESLGAVGAGPDPDAGDDLVPAAAGTGTATGVATEPVTPVTPGHSRTDLGFLLYRVMASVVGVLLVVLCLVGVPLANFDGTGMWGLFDSTPGLVTPGSSVQQFGDEITTNLGVLHGWLYMGFLLTAISLARRERWPLGFTVVTLLSGTVPVLSFWAEHRAVARVRARRAVAAQGEAGTVETAATGVRSDS
;
A
#
# COMPACT_ATOMS: atom_id res chain seq x y z
N MET A 1 5.60 50.84 16.26
CA MET A 1 5.62 49.92 15.10
C MET A 1 4.80 48.69 15.46
N LYS A 2 3.86 48.26 14.62
CA LYS A 2 3.16 46.97 14.83
C LYS A 2 4.21 45.87 14.66
N VAL A 3 4.56 45.18 15.74
CA VAL A 3 5.42 43.99 15.67
C VAL A 3 4.67 42.98 14.82
N VAL A 4 5.19 42.71 13.62
CA VAL A 4 4.68 41.62 12.79
C VAL A 4 5.05 40.33 13.52
N SER A 5 4.05 39.50 13.85
CA SER A 5 4.29 38.22 14.54
C SER A 5 5.36 37.41 13.82
N ARG A 6 6.18 36.66 14.57
CA ARG A 6 7.23 35.80 14.01
C ARG A 6 6.72 34.86 12.91
N LEU A 7 5.45 34.45 13.01
CA LEU A 7 4.77 33.59 12.04
C LEU A 7 4.50 34.26 10.68
N LEU A 8 4.36 35.59 10.65
CA LEU A 8 4.08 36.34 9.42
C LEU A 8 5.36 36.92 8.78
N ALA A 9 6.50 36.78 9.44
CA ALA A 9 7.79 37.20 8.91
C ALA A 9 8.13 36.41 7.63
N PRO A 10 8.79 37.02 6.61
CA PRO A 10 9.14 36.33 5.36
C PRO A 10 9.90 35.01 5.55
N ARG A 11 10.69 34.89 6.62
CA ARG A 11 11.39 33.64 7.00
C ARG A 11 10.46 32.45 7.29
N ALA A 12 9.24 32.72 7.75
CA ALA A 12 8.24 31.69 8.08
C ALA A 12 7.44 31.23 6.85
N TRP A 13 7.44 32.01 5.75
CA TRP A 13 6.66 31.70 4.55
C TRP A 13 7.08 30.38 3.91
N GLY A 14 8.38 30.06 3.91
CA GLY A 14 8.87 28.77 3.42
C GLY A 14 8.29 27.60 4.20
N ALA A 15 8.22 27.69 5.53
CA ALA A 15 7.65 26.65 6.38
C ALA A 15 6.13 26.51 6.20
N HIS A 16 5.40 27.62 6.05
CA HIS A 16 3.97 27.60 5.73
C HIS A 16 3.70 26.98 4.35
N LEU A 17 4.43 27.41 3.33
CA LEU A 17 4.29 26.89 1.97
C LEU A 17 4.62 25.39 1.92
N PHE A 18 5.69 24.97 2.60
CA PHE A 18 6.04 23.55 2.70
C PHE A 18 4.93 22.74 3.37
N ALA A 19 4.42 23.20 4.53
CA ALA A 19 3.34 22.51 5.23
C ALA A 19 2.06 22.44 4.38
N LEU A 20 1.71 23.52 3.68
CA LEU A 20 0.56 23.57 2.79
C LEU A 20 0.73 22.60 1.61
N LEU A 21 1.89 22.63 0.94
CA LEU A 21 2.17 21.75 -0.18
C LEU A 21 2.15 20.28 0.25
N ALA A 22 2.82 19.95 1.35
CA ALA A 22 2.82 18.59 1.89
C ALA A 22 1.40 18.13 2.25
N LEU A 23 0.57 19.00 2.83
CA LEU A 23 -0.83 18.69 3.14
C LEU A 23 -1.65 18.43 1.86
N VAL A 24 -1.53 19.30 0.85
CA VAL A 24 -2.24 19.12 -0.43
C VAL A 24 -1.83 17.82 -1.10
N VAL A 25 -0.53 17.54 -1.19
CA VAL A 25 -0.01 16.32 -1.82
C VAL A 25 -0.46 15.07 -1.09
N THR A 26 -0.34 15.04 0.24
CA THR A 26 -0.75 13.85 1.05
C THR A 26 -2.25 13.62 0.98
N VAL A 27 -3.09 14.65 1.03
CA VAL A 27 -4.54 14.50 0.85
C VAL A 27 -4.87 14.03 -0.56
N TRP A 28 -4.23 14.62 -1.59
CA TRP A 28 -4.46 14.24 -2.98
C TRP A 28 -4.08 12.77 -3.24
N LEU A 29 -2.90 12.33 -2.77
CA LEU A 29 -2.48 10.93 -2.89
C LEU A 29 -3.42 9.98 -2.16
N GLY A 30 -3.93 10.37 -0.98
CA GLY A 30 -4.91 9.58 -0.24
C GLY A 30 -6.24 9.45 -0.98
N VAL A 31 -6.74 10.54 -1.58
CA VAL A 31 -7.95 10.51 -2.43
C VAL A 31 -7.73 9.65 -3.66
N TRP A 32 -6.60 9.80 -4.34
CA TRP A 32 -6.28 9.01 -5.53
C TRP A 32 -6.21 7.50 -5.22
N GLN A 33 -5.57 7.11 -4.13
CA GLN A 33 -5.53 5.72 -3.68
C GLN A 33 -6.91 5.17 -3.31
N PHE A 34 -7.74 6.00 -2.66
CA PHE A 34 -9.11 5.61 -2.32
C PHE A 34 -9.97 5.42 -3.58
N GLN A 35 -9.85 6.32 -4.57
CA GLN A 35 -10.52 6.18 -5.86
C GLN A 35 -10.05 4.94 -6.62
N SER A 36 -8.75 4.64 -6.59
CA SER A 36 -8.19 3.42 -7.18
C SER A 36 -8.79 2.16 -6.53
N TRP A 37 -8.91 2.14 -5.19
CA TRP A 37 -9.59 1.07 -4.48
C TRP A 37 -11.08 0.95 -4.87
N GLN A 38 -11.79 2.08 -4.96
CA GLN A 38 -13.20 2.10 -5.39
C GLN A 38 -13.35 1.56 -6.80
N ALA A 39 -12.51 1.97 -7.74
CA ALA A 39 -12.53 1.47 -9.12
C ALA A 39 -12.29 -0.06 -9.17
N THR A 40 -11.34 -0.58 -8.40
CA THR A 40 -11.13 -2.04 -8.29
C THR A 40 -12.36 -2.73 -7.69
N ARG A 41 -12.97 -2.16 -6.65
CA ARG A 41 -14.19 -2.71 -6.02
C ARG A 41 -15.41 -2.65 -6.93
N GLU A 42 -15.58 -1.58 -7.69
CA GLU A 42 -16.67 -1.40 -8.65
C GLU A 42 -16.51 -2.38 -9.81
N ALA A 43 -15.28 -2.61 -10.30
CA ALA A 43 -14.98 -3.66 -11.27
C ALA A 43 -15.18 -5.07 -10.71
N GLU A 44 -14.81 -5.34 -9.44
CA GLU A 44 -15.08 -6.62 -8.77
C GLU A 44 -16.58 -6.85 -8.47
N ALA A 45 -17.35 -5.77 -8.27
CA ALA A 45 -18.79 -5.83 -7.92
C ALA A 45 -19.71 -5.82 -9.15
N ALA A 46 -19.27 -5.24 -10.26
CA ALA A 46 -19.96 -5.33 -11.53
C ALA A 46 -19.64 -6.69 -12.15
N ASP A 47 -20.50 -7.67 -11.91
CA ASP A 47 -20.49 -8.91 -12.68
C ASP A 47 -20.92 -8.61 -14.12
N LEU A 48 -19.99 -8.07 -14.92
CA LEU A 48 -20.23 -7.68 -16.30
C LEU A 48 -20.75 -8.85 -17.14
N THR A 49 -20.42 -10.08 -16.73
CA THR A 49 -20.80 -11.34 -17.40
C THR A 49 -22.32 -11.54 -17.52
N ARG A 50 -23.11 -10.77 -16.74
CA ARG A 50 -24.58 -10.79 -16.75
C ARG A 50 -25.23 -9.65 -17.53
N LEU A 51 -24.44 -8.75 -18.11
CA LEU A 51 -24.97 -7.70 -18.98
C LEU A 51 -25.48 -8.31 -20.30
N ASP A 52 -26.30 -7.54 -21.01
CA ASP A 52 -26.71 -7.92 -22.36
C ASP A 52 -25.49 -7.91 -23.29
N PRO A 53 -25.34 -8.92 -24.19
CA PRO A 53 -24.28 -8.94 -25.18
C PRO A 53 -24.34 -7.73 -26.11
N VAL A 54 -23.17 -7.19 -26.41
CA VAL A 54 -22.99 -6.10 -27.39
C VAL A 54 -22.10 -6.57 -28.54
N PRO A 55 -22.26 -6.07 -29.78
CA PRO A 55 -21.35 -6.42 -30.87
C PRO A 55 -19.89 -6.13 -30.49
N LEU A 56 -18.97 -7.06 -30.78
CA LEU A 56 -17.53 -6.87 -30.46
C LEU A 56 -16.99 -5.55 -31.02
N GLU A 57 -17.35 -5.24 -32.25
CA GLU A 57 -16.95 -4.05 -33.00
C GLU A 57 -17.49 -2.72 -32.40
N ASP A 58 -18.52 -2.78 -31.54
CA ASP A 58 -18.97 -1.64 -30.75
C ASP A 58 -18.15 -1.45 -29.46
N VAL A 59 -17.37 -2.46 -29.05
CA VAL A 59 -16.52 -2.43 -27.86
C VAL A 59 -15.13 -1.90 -28.19
N PHE A 60 -14.46 -2.49 -29.18
CA PHE A 60 -13.15 -2.06 -29.68
C PHE A 60 -12.84 -2.68 -31.06
N GLY A 61 -11.98 -2.02 -31.84
CA GLY A 61 -11.50 -2.52 -33.12
C GLY A 61 -10.27 -3.44 -33.01
N PRO A 62 -9.85 -4.08 -34.13
CA PRO A 62 -8.73 -5.02 -34.14
C PRO A 62 -7.39 -4.37 -33.77
N ASP A 63 -7.17 -3.11 -34.16
CA ASP A 63 -5.94 -2.35 -33.86
C ASP A 63 -6.02 -1.56 -32.53
N ASP A 64 -7.14 -1.63 -31.82
CA ASP A 64 -7.32 -0.89 -30.57
C ASP A 64 -6.71 -1.65 -29.38
N PRO A 65 -6.16 -0.95 -28.38
CA PRO A 65 -5.76 -1.58 -27.13
C PRO A 65 -6.99 -2.14 -26.40
N PHE A 66 -6.80 -3.25 -25.69
CA PHE A 66 -7.87 -3.88 -24.92
C PHE A 66 -8.52 -2.92 -23.91
N PRO A 67 -9.85 -2.77 -23.89
CA PRO A 67 -10.54 -1.93 -22.93
C PRO A 67 -10.64 -2.60 -21.55
N GLY A 68 -9.75 -2.25 -20.63
CA GLY A 68 -9.64 -2.87 -19.30
C GLY A 68 -10.88 -2.75 -18.41
N ASP A 69 -11.83 -1.86 -18.72
CA ASP A 69 -13.14 -1.74 -18.06
C ASP A 69 -14.21 -2.67 -18.64
N LYS A 70 -13.86 -3.55 -19.59
CA LYS A 70 -14.76 -4.48 -20.29
C LYS A 70 -14.42 -5.95 -20.05
N ILE A 71 -13.58 -6.25 -19.07
CA ILE A 71 -13.22 -7.63 -18.71
C ILE A 71 -14.49 -8.38 -18.28
N GLY A 72 -14.79 -9.50 -18.95
CA GLY A 72 -16.00 -10.29 -18.72
C GLY A 72 -17.26 -9.75 -19.40
N GLN A 73 -17.19 -8.64 -20.15
CA GLN A 73 -18.32 -8.14 -20.94
C GLN A 73 -18.75 -9.22 -21.96
N PRO A 74 -20.03 -9.65 -21.97
CA PRO A 74 -20.56 -10.49 -23.03
C PRO A 74 -20.53 -9.71 -24.33
N VAL A 75 -19.93 -10.32 -25.35
CA VAL A 75 -19.87 -9.79 -26.71
C VAL A 75 -20.52 -10.76 -27.68
N LEU A 76 -21.30 -10.21 -28.61
CA LEU A 76 -21.80 -10.95 -29.76
C LEU A 76 -20.68 -11.03 -30.80
N LEU A 77 -20.38 -12.26 -31.20
CA LEU A 77 -19.32 -12.60 -32.13
C LEU A 77 -19.96 -13.22 -33.37
N ASP A 78 -19.80 -12.57 -34.52
CA ASP A 78 -20.22 -13.07 -35.82
C ASP A 78 -19.00 -13.15 -36.75
N GLY A 79 -18.70 -14.37 -37.22
CA GLY A 79 -17.48 -14.61 -37.96
C GLY A 79 -17.40 -15.96 -38.65
N THR A 80 -16.20 -16.27 -39.13
CA THR A 80 -15.84 -17.55 -39.76
C THR A 80 -14.70 -18.18 -38.99
N TRP A 81 -14.82 -19.46 -38.62
CA TRP A 81 -13.77 -20.18 -37.93
C TRP A 81 -12.49 -20.26 -38.77
N VAL A 82 -11.34 -20.19 -38.11
CA VAL A 82 -10.00 -20.40 -38.68
C VAL A 82 -9.43 -21.70 -38.10
N PRO A 83 -9.74 -22.87 -38.68
CA PRO A 83 -9.43 -24.16 -38.09
C PRO A 83 -7.93 -24.39 -37.88
N ASP A 84 -7.12 -23.93 -38.84
CA ASP A 84 -5.67 -24.13 -38.88
C ASP A 84 -4.93 -23.36 -37.77
N GLY A 85 -5.57 -22.36 -37.15
CA GLY A 85 -5.01 -21.63 -36.01
C GLY A 85 -5.36 -22.21 -34.65
N THR A 86 -5.83 -23.46 -34.59
CA THR A 86 -6.23 -24.09 -33.32
C THR A 86 -5.01 -24.41 -32.45
N VAL A 87 -5.04 -23.98 -31.20
CA VAL A 87 -4.02 -24.29 -30.19
C VAL A 87 -4.67 -24.74 -28.88
N TYR A 88 -3.84 -25.29 -27.99
CA TYR A 88 -4.24 -25.80 -26.68
C TYR A 88 -3.52 -25.05 -25.60
N ILE A 89 -4.23 -24.57 -24.59
CA ILE A 89 -3.60 -23.85 -23.49
C ILE A 89 -3.49 -24.77 -22.29
N SER A 90 -2.27 -25.10 -21.91
CA SER A 90 -1.98 -25.98 -20.77
C SER A 90 -2.20 -25.29 -19.41
N GLY A 91 -2.12 -26.07 -18.34
CA GLY A 91 -2.24 -25.56 -16.97
C GLY A 91 -3.66 -25.15 -16.57
N ARG A 92 -4.68 -25.57 -17.32
CA ARG A 92 -6.09 -25.23 -17.06
C ARG A 92 -6.75 -26.32 -16.23
N GLU A 93 -7.52 -25.94 -15.23
CA GLU A 93 -8.17 -26.88 -14.30
C GLU A 93 -9.69 -26.83 -14.48
N SER A 94 -10.35 -27.99 -14.51
CA SER A 94 -11.82 -28.10 -14.48
C SER A 94 -12.20 -29.14 -13.44
N ASP A 95 -13.10 -28.81 -12.51
CA ASP A 95 -13.55 -29.70 -11.41
C ASP A 95 -12.40 -30.35 -10.60
N GLY A 96 -11.26 -29.67 -10.46
CA GLY A 96 -10.07 -30.19 -9.75
C GLY A 96 -9.16 -31.08 -10.60
N GLU A 97 -9.43 -31.22 -11.89
CA GLU A 97 -8.62 -31.99 -12.84
C GLU A 97 -7.86 -31.05 -13.78
N ALA A 98 -6.55 -31.29 -13.95
CA ALA A 98 -5.71 -30.53 -14.87
C ALA A 98 -5.93 -30.98 -16.32
N GLY A 99 -5.91 -30.03 -17.25
CA GLY A 99 -6.13 -30.24 -18.67
C GLY A 99 -5.83 -28.98 -19.48
N TYR A 100 -6.58 -28.80 -20.56
CA TYR A 100 -6.29 -27.83 -21.61
C TYR A 100 -7.53 -27.05 -21.99
N TRP A 101 -7.37 -25.74 -22.23
CA TRP A 101 -8.34 -25.01 -23.02
C TRP A 101 -8.11 -25.26 -24.50
N VAL A 102 -9.19 -25.43 -25.25
CA VAL A 102 -9.16 -25.55 -26.71
C VAL A 102 -9.48 -24.18 -27.30
N VAL A 103 -8.54 -23.62 -28.04
CA VAL A 103 -8.66 -22.27 -28.62
C VAL A 103 -8.65 -22.38 -30.14
N THR A 104 -9.68 -21.85 -30.78
CA THR A 104 -9.72 -21.70 -32.25
C THR A 104 -10.02 -20.24 -32.59
N PRO A 105 -9.25 -19.56 -33.45
CA PRO A 105 -9.56 -18.19 -33.84
C PRO A 105 -10.84 -18.10 -34.68
N LEU A 106 -11.57 -17.00 -34.50
CA LEU A 106 -12.76 -16.64 -35.28
C LEU A 106 -12.49 -15.31 -36.01
N ALA A 107 -12.47 -15.34 -37.34
CA ALA A 107 -12.32 -14.15 -38.18
C ALA A 107 -13.62 -13.32 -38.20
N ILE A 108 -13.56 -12.09 -37.70
CA ILE A 108 -14.74 -11.25 -37.41
C ILE A 108 -15.13 -10.40 -38.63
N GLY A 109 -16.42 -10.41 -39.00
CA GLY A 109 -17.02 -9.39 -39.89
C GLY A 109 -16.67 -9.43 -41.39
N GLY A 110 -15.91 -10.40 -41.91
CA GLY A 110 -15.45 -10.31 -43.32
C GLY A 110 -15.01 -11.60 -44.05
N GLY A 111 -15.31 -12.78 -43.51
CA GLY A 111 -14.80 -14.06 -44.04
C GLY A 111 -13.43 -14.42 -43.47
N ALA A 112 -12.84 -15.54 -43.92
CA ALA A 112 -11.68 -16.16 -43.27
C ALA A 112 -10.39 -15.30 -43.24
N ASP A 113 -10.28 -14.26 -44.07
CA ASP A 113 -9.11 -13.37 -44.11
C ASP A 113 -9.26 -12.11 -43.21
N ALA A 114 -10.41 -11.96 -42.54
CA ALA A 114 -10.65 -10.83 -41.64
C ALA A 114 -9.86 -10.96 -40.32
N PRO A 115 -9.62 -9.85 -39.58
CA PRO A 115 -8.99 -9.92 -38.27
C PRO A 115 -9.70 -10.92 -37.35
N ALA A 116 -8.91 -11.71 -36.63
CA ALA A 116 -9.40 -12.82 -35.84
C ALA A 116 -9.34 -12.56 -34.34
N LEU A 117 -10.36 -13.00 -33.62
CA LEU A 117 -10.37 -13.06 -32.17
C LEU A 117 -10.11 -14.52 -31.74
N PRO A 118 -9.10 -14.80 -30.90
CA PRO A 118 -8.95 -16.13 -30.31
C PRO A 118 -10.17 -16.48 -29.44
N ILE A 119 -10.79 -17.64 -29.69
CA ILE A 119 -11.96 -18.09 -28.95
C ILE A 119 -11.62 -19.35 -28.15
N VAL A 120 -11.70 -19.26 -26.82
CA VAL A 120 -11.68 -20.42 -25.92
C VAL A 120 -13.04 -21.11 -26.01
N ARG A 121 -13.06 -22.27 -26.67
CA ARG A 121 -14.29 -23.04 -26.95
C ARG A 121 -14.75 -23.89 -25.76
N GLY A 122 -13.82 -24.22 -24.87
CA GLY A 122 -14.04 -25.06 -23.70
C GLY A 122 -12.75 -25.75 -23.24
N TRP A 123 -12.91 -26.73 -22.37
CA TRP A 123 -11.85 -27.48 -21.71
C TRP A 123 -11.88 -28.97 -22.10
N THR A 124 -10.71 -29.59 -22.14
CA THR A 124 -10.51 -31.04 -22.29
C THR A 124 -9.41 -31.54 -21.36
N ALA A 125 -9.54 -32.76 -20.85
CA ALA A 125 -8.49 -33.41 -20.04
C ALA A 125 -7.27 -33.81 -20.89
N ASP A 126 -7.49 -34.06 -22.18
CA ASP A 126 -6.50 -34.60 -23.10
C ASP A 126 -6.65 -33.99 -24.49
N VAL A 127 -5.54 -33.54 -25.07
CA VAL A 127 -5.46 -32.94 -26.41
C VAL A 127 -5.85 -33.96 -27.48
N ASP A 128 -5.45 -35.22 -27.33
CA ASP A 128 -5.77 -36.30 -28.28
C ASP A 128 -7.28 -36.64 -28.30
N SER A 129 -7.99 -36.25 -27.24
CA SER A 129 -9.43 -36.43 -27.09
C SER A 129 -10.24 -35.21 -27.55
N ALA A 130 -9.59 -34.12 -27.93
CA ALA A 130 -10.27 -32.90 -28.35
C ALA A 130 -11.06 -33.11 -29.65
N PRO A 131 -12.28 -32.55 -29.78
CA PRO A 131 -13.04 -32.59 -31.02
C PRO A 131 -12.30 -31.83 -32.13
N ALA A 132 -12.56 -32.22 -33.38
CA ALA A 132 -12.01 -31.54 -34.54
C ALA A 132 -12.29 -30.02 -34.50
N PRO A 133 -11.36 -29.17 -34.98
CA PRO A 133 -11.59 -27.75 -35.11
C PRO A 133 -12.87 -27.43 -35.91
N PRO A 134 -13.72 -26.50 -35.44
CA PRO A 134 -14.92 -26.11 -36.14
C PRO A 134 -14.54 -25.36 -37.41
N SER A 135 -15.43 -25.39 -38.40
CA SER A 135 -15.25 -24.71 -39.67
C SER A 135 -16.54 -24.02 -40.08
N GLY A 136 -16.44 -23.10 -41.05
CA GLY A 136 -17.58 -22.35 -41.55
C GLY A 136 -17.97 -21.19 -40.65
N GLU A 137 -19.16 -20.65 -40.91
CA GLU A 137 -19.68 -19.47 -40.24
C GLU A 137 -20.21 -19.81 -38.83
N ALA A 138 -20.07 -18.86 -37.92
CA ALA A 138 -20.55 -18.99 -36.55
C ALA A 138 -21.04 -17.66 -35.99
N GLU A 139 -22.06 -17.74 -35.15
CA GLU A 139 -22.57 -16.63 -34.34
C GLU A 139 -22.66 -17.11 -32.90
N LEU A 140 -21.98 -16.46 -31.96
CA LEU A 140 -21.92 -16.91 -30.56
C LEU A 140 -21.77 -15.74 -29.60
N VAL A 141 -22.00 -16.01 -28.31
CA VAL A 141 -21.69 -15.04 -27.24
C VAL A 141 -20.45 -15.52 -26.51
N GLY A 142 -19.48 -14.61 -26.34
CA GLY A 142 -18.29 -14.86 -25.56
C GLY A 142 -18.08 -13.80 -24.48
N TRP A 143 -17.44 -14.16 -23.37
CA TRP A 143 -16.96 -13.20 -22.39
C TRP A 143 -15.58 -12.70 -22.79
N LEU A 144 -15.47 -11.39 -22.99
CA LEU A 144 -14.25 -10.75 -23.44
C LEU A 144 -13.16 -10.73 -22.35
N GLN A 145 -11.93 -11.09 -22.70
CA GLN A 145 -10.78 -11.16 -21.80
C GLN A 145 -9.52 -10.52 -22.40
N PRO A 146 -8.66 -9.89 -21.58
CA PRO A 146 -7.39 -9.36 -22.04
C PRO A 146 -6.41 -10.50 -22.34
N GLY A 147 -5.53 -10.33 -23.32
CA GLY A 147 -4.47 -11.31 -23.57
C GLY A 147 -3.60 -11.57 -22.33
N GLU A 148 -3.16 -12.82 -22.17
CA GLU A 148 -2.27 -13.21 -21.08
C GLU A 148 -0.81 -12.84 -21.38
N GLY A 149 0.00 -12.65 -20.34
CA GLY A 149 1.38 -12.16 -20.48
C GLY A 149 2.21 -12.30 -19.22
N THR A 150 2.12 -13.45 -18.54
CA THR A 150 3.03 -13.78 -17.43
C THR A 150 4.44 -14.05 -17.97
N THR A 151 5.41 -14.25 -17.07
CA THR A 151 6.79 -14.63 -17.44
C THR A 151 6.93 -16.09 -17.88
N GLU A 152 5.83 -16.86 -17.95
CA GLU A 152 5.87 -18.23 -18.45
C GLU A 152 6.17 -18.25 -19.95
N VAL A 153 7.07 -19.14 -20.35
CA VAL A 153 7.56 -19.23 -21.74
C VAL A 153 7.25 -20.62 -22.25
N ASP A 154 6.76 -20.69 -23.49
CA ASP A 154 6.65 -21.95 -24.19
C ASP A 154 8.05 -22.59 -24.39
N THR A 155 8.18 -23.80 -23.84
CA THR A 155 9.40 -24.60 -23.91
C THR A 155 9.49 -25.48 -25.15
N ASP A 156 8.39 -25.74 -25.85
CA ASP A 156 8.34 -26.58 -27.04
C ASP A 156 7.52 -25.94 -28.18
N ARG A 157 8.19 -25.14 -28.99
CA ARG A 157 7.58 -24.45 -30.14
C ARG A 157 7.18 -25.36 -31.30
N SER A 158 7.33 -26.68 -31.16
CA SER A 158 7.02 -27.64 -32.23
C SER A 158 5.64 -28.26 -32.10
N ASP A 159 4.96 -28.03 -30.99
CA ASP A 159 3.57 -28.39 -30.79
C ASP A 159 2.66 -27.16 -30.84
N ASP A 160 1.35 -27.40 -30.79
CA ASP A 160 0.33 -26.37 -30.70
C ASP A 160 -0.15 -26.20 -29.24
N ILE A 161 0.72 -26.47 -28.26
CA ILE A 161 0.41 -26.39 -26.83
C ILE A 161 1.12 -25.19 -26.21
N LEU A 162 0.35 -24.16 -25.87
CA LEU A 162 0.86 -22.94 -25.26
C LEU A 162 0.63 -22.93 -23.74
N PRO A 163 1.48 -22.27 -22.95
CA PRO A 163 1.24 -22.09 -21.51
C PRO A 163 0.14 -21.06 -21.22
N GLN A 164 -0.07 -20.11 -22.13
CA GLN A 164 -0.96 -18.96 -21.92
C GLN A 164 -1.61 -18.48 -23.22
N VAL A 165 -2.76 -17.79 -23.09
CA VAL A 165 -3.44 -17.12 -24.21
C VAL A 165 -2.72 -15.80 -24.54
N ARG A 166 -1.45 -15.91 -24.95
CA ARG A 166 -0.60 -14.78 -25.27
C ARG A 166 -0.64 -14.49 -26.76
N LEU A 167 -1.15 -13.31 -27.14
CA LEU A 167 -1.31 -12.92 -28.54
C LEU A 167 0.01 -12.94 -29.33
N ALA A 168 1.13 -12.62 -28.68
CA ALA A 168 2.45 -12.66 -29.30
C ALA A 168 2.92 -14.08 -29.69
N ASP A 169 2.40 -15.10 -29.02
CA ASP A 169 2.66 -16.50 -29.36
C ASP A 169 1.61 -16.96 -30.40
N LEU A 170 0.33 -16.64 -30.18
CA LEU A 170 -0.77 -16.98 -31.09
C LEU A 170 -0.59 -16.45 -32.52
N VAL A 171 0.00 -15.26 -32.70
CA VAL A 171 0.27 -14.68 -34.03
C VAL A 171 1.22 -15.55 -34.88
N GLN A 172 1.91 -16.53 -34.27
CA GLN A 172 2.73 -17.49 -35.01
C GLN A 172 1.93 -18.67 -35.57
N HIS A 173 0.68 -18.87 -35.12
CA HIS A 173 -0.20 -19.98 -35.51
C HIS A 173 -1.34 -19.54 -36.44
N VAL A 174 -1.43 -18.25 -36.77
CA VAL A 174 -2.57 -17.68 -37.49
C VAL A 174 -2.09 -16.62 -38.48
N ASP A 175 -2.68 -16.61 -39.69
CA ASP A 175 -2.29 -15.66 -40.75
C ASP A 175 -2.99 -14.29 -40.61
N GLN A 176 -4.09 -14.25 -39.87
CA GLN A 176 -4.91 -13.06 -39.65
C GLN A 176 -4.30 -12.15 -38.56
N ASP A 177 -4.51 -10.84 -38.70
CA ASP A 177 -4.26 -9.90 -37.59
C ASP A 177 -5.16 -10.26 -36.40
N LEU A 178 -4.60 -10.22 -35.18
CA LEU A 178 -5.33 -10.56 -33.98
C LEU A 178 -5.85 -9.33 -33.24
N TYR A 179 -7.12 -9.40 -32.79
CA TYR A 179 -7.64 -8.44 -31.81
C TYR A 179 -6.80 -8.48 -30.52
N GLY A 180 -6.69 -7.34 -29.84
CA GLY A 180 -5.96 -7.17 -28.58
C GLY A 180 -6.48 -7.95 -27.35
N GLY A 181 -7.29 -9.01 -27.53
CA GLY A 181 -7.81 -9.86 -26.46
C GLY A 181 -8.24 -11.23 -26.96
N TYR A 182 -8.97 -11.98 -26.14
CA TYR A 182 -9.62 -13.23 -26.51
C TYR A 182 -11.03 -13.29 -25.93
N ALA A 183 -11.85 -14.25 -26.33
CA ALA A 183 -13.15 -14.49 -25.71
C ALA A 183 -13.31 -15.95 -25.27
N ILE A 184 -14.03 -16.15 -24.17
CA ILE A 184 -14.43 -17.49 -23.70
C ILE A 184 -15.89 -17.69 -24.08
N VAL A 185 -16.22 -18.78 -24.79
CA VAL A 185 -17.62 -19.09 -25.13
C VAL A 185 -18.45 -19.14 -23.86
N ALA A 186 -19.47 -18.28 -23.79
CA ALA A 186 -20.39 -18.27 -22.66
C ALA A 186 -21.30 -19.50 -22.74
N ALA A 187 -21.51 -20.18 -21.62
CA ALA A 187 -22.53 -21.23 -21.59
C ALA A 187 -23.92 -20.58 -21.82
N PRO A 188 -24.79 -21.16 -22.69
CA PRO A 188 -26.09 -20.56 -23.02
C PRO A 188 -26.96 -20.23 -21.79
N GLU A 189 -26.85 -21.01 -20.71
CA GLU A 189 -27.53 -20.79 -19.43
C GLU A 189 -27.08 -19.53 -18.68
N HIS A 190 -25.88 -19.03 -18.97
CA HIS A 190 -25.34 -17.80 -18.39
C HIS A 190 -25.69 -16.55 -19.21
N VAL A 191 -26.26 -16.71 -20.40
CA VAL A 191 -26.75 -15.61 -21.23
C VAL A 191 -28.24 -15.43 -20.98
N ALA A 192 -28.67 -14.18 -20.74
CA ALA A 192 -30.06 -13.89 -20.48
C ALA A 192 -30.98 -14.37 -21.63
N ALA A 193 -32.14 -14.92 -21.26
CA ALA A 193 -33.05 -15.54 -22.22
C ALA A 193 -33.45 -14.56 -23.34
N GLY A 194 -33.16 -14.95 -24.59
CA GLY A 194 -33.43 -14.14 -25.79
C GLY A 194 -32.21 -13.37 -26.32
N ASN A 195 -31.09 -13.38 -25.60
CA ASN A 195 -29.86 -12.70 -26.02
C ASN A 195 -28.82 -13.61 -26.69
N TRP A 196 -29.02 -14.94 -26.64
CA TRP A 196 -28.22 -15.87 -27.45
C TRP A 196 -28.65 -15.75 -28.92
N PRO A 197 -27.69 -15.73 -29.88
CA PRO A 197 -28.01 -15.67 -31.30
C PRO A 197 -28.87 -16.84 -31.76
N THR A 198 -29.64 -16.65 -32.83
CA THR A 198 -30.55 -17.69 -33.35
C THR A 198 -30.36 -17.86 -34.86
N GLY A 199 -30.50 -19.09 -35.34
CA GLY A 199 -30.33 -19.44 -36.75
C GLY A 199 -29.23 -20.46 -36.96
N ASP A 200 -28.97 -20.81 -38.21
CA ASP A 200 -28.04 -21.91 -38.55
C ASP A 200 -26.60 -21.62 -38.08
N ARG A 201 -26.15 -20.36 -38.14
CA ARG A 201 -24.81 -19.92 -37.67
C ARG A 201 -24.65 -20.03 -36.16
N ALA A 202 -25.76 -19.88 -35.41
CA ALA A 202 -25.75 -19.99 -33.94
C ALA A 202 -25.66 -21.43 -33.42
N THR A 203 -25.74 -22.43 -34.31
CA THR A 203 -25.58 -23.85 -33.95
C THR A 203 -24.13 -24.32 -33.95
N ASN A 204 -23.20 -23.47 -34.37
CA ASN A 204 -21.79 -23.78 -34.57
C ASN A 204 -20.88 -22.91 -33.69
N ASP A 205 -21.19 -22.82 -32.40
CA ASP A 205 -20.38 -22.10 -31.40
C ASP A 205 -19.02 -22.78 -31.12
N GLY A 206 -18.77 -23.94 -31.74
CA GLY A 206 -17.55 -24.72 -31.60
C GLY A 206 -17.41 -25.45 -30.26
N SER A 207 -18.35 -25.34 -29.33
CA SER A 207 -18.20 -25.87 -27.97
C SER A 207 -18.54 -27.37 -27.85
N ALA A 208 -19.15 -27.96 -28.88
CA ALA A 208 -19.64 -29.33 -28.86
C ALA A 208 -18.54 -30.36 -28.49
N GLY A 209 -18.79 -31.13 -27.43
CA GLY A 209 -17.88 -32.18 -26.95
C GLY A 209 -16.79 -31.68 -25.99
N LEU A 210 -16.79 -30.39 -25.63
CA LEU A 210 -15.91 -29.80 -24.63
C LEU A 210 -16.66 -29.54 -23.32
N VAL A 211 -15.95 -29.53 -22.21
CA VAL A 211 -16.47 -29.01 -20.94
C VAL A 211 -16.47 -27.48 -21.02
N PRO A 212 -17.53 -26.77 -20.59
CA PRO A 212 -17.51 -25.31 -20.56
C PRO A 212 -16.31 -24.77 -19.77
N ALA A 213 -15.60 -23.80 -20.33
CA ALA A 213 -14.53 -23.11 -19.60
C ALA A 213 -15.15 -22.07 -18.64
N GLU A 214 -14.69 -22.06 -17.39
CA GLU A 214 -15.21 -21.15 -16.37
C GLU A 214 -14.38 -19.86 -16.26
N LEU A 215 -15.05 -18.74 -15.93
CA LEU A 215 -14.42 -17.42 -15.72
C LEU A 215 -13.52 -17.37 -14.47
N ASP A 216 -13.68 -18.29 -13.53
CA ASP A 216 -12.93 -18.34 -12.27
C ASP A 216 -11.46 -18.80 -12.45
N GLN A 217 -11.14 -19.26 -13.66
CA GLN A 217 -9.81 -19.64 -14.14
C GLN A 217 -9.01 -18.45 -14.69
N LEU A 218 -9.55 -17.22 -14.61
CA LEU A 218 -8.78 -15.99 -14.81
C LEU A 218 -7.75 -15.81 -13.69
N PRO A 219 -6.60 -15.16 -13.93
CA PRO A 219 -5.75 -14.72 -12.85
C PRO A 219 -6.59 -13.83 -11.92
N LYS A 220 -6.89 -14.36 -10.73
CA LYS A 220 -7.69 -13.67 -9.72
C LYS A 220 -7.10 -12.29 -9.52
N SER A 221 -7.88 -11.24 -9.75
CA SER A 221 -7.50 -9.91 -9.28
C SER A 221 -7.32 -10.06 -7.78
N GLU A 222 -6.06 -10.09 -7.33
CA GLU A 222 -5.77 -10.45 -5.95
C GLU A 222 -6.54 -9.49 -5.05
N ALA A 223 -7.50 -9.99 -4.27
CA ALA A 223 -8.21 -9.21 -3.27
C ALA A 223 -7.24 -8.43 -2.34
N PHE A 224 -5.98 -8.87 -2.29
CA PHE A 224 -4.84 -8.23 -1.68
C PHE A 224 -4.46 -6.87 -2.29
N THR A 225 -4.53 -6.70 -3.62
CA THR A 225 -4.25 -5.43 -4.31
C THR A 225 -5.29 -4.36 -4.00
N GLY A 226 -6.59 -4.70 -4.00
CA GLY A 226 -7.65 -3.79 -3.59
C GLY A 226 -7.47 -3.36 -2.12
N LEU A 227 -7.26 -4.31 -1.22
CA LEU A 227 -7.00 -4.00 0.19
C LEU A 227 -5.77 -3.10 0.36
N ARG A 228 -4.69 -3.32 -0.39
CA ARG A 228 -3.47 -2.50 -0.38
C ARG A 228 -3.74 -1.04 -0.74
N ASN A 229 -4.51 -0.76 -1.80
CA ASN A 229 -4.81 0.63 -2.21
C ASN A 229 -5.66 1.36 -1.16
N PHE A 230 -6.66 0.69 -0.58
CA PHE A 230 -7.44 1.23 0.54
C PHE A 230 -6.54 1.55 1.73
N LEU A 231 -5.66 0.61 2.08
CA LEU A 231 -4.72 0.76 3.17
C LEU A 231 -3.76 1.94 2.94
N TYR A 232 -3.23 2.11 1.73
CA TYR A 232 -2.42 3.29 1.38
C TYR A 232 -3.20 4.60 1.46
N ALA A 233 -4.48 4.62 1.11
CA ALA A 233 -5.30 5.82 1.26
C ALA A 233 -5.35 6.29 2.73
N VAL A 234 -5.57 5.36 3.66
CA VAL A 234 -5.55 5.62 5.09
C VAL A 234 -4.17 6.12 5.54
N GLU A 235 -3.10 5.49 5.06
CA GLU A 235 -1.72 5.88 5.36
C GLU A 235 -1.43 7.34 4.97
N TRP A 236 -1.81 7.75 3.75
CA TRP A 236 -1.66 9.11 3.26
C TRP A 236 -2.43 10.15 4.10
N TRP A 237 -3.62 9.81 4.58
CA TRP A 237 -4.38 10.69 5.48
C TRP A 237 -3.78 10.79 6.89
N LEU A 238 -3.14 9.71 7.38
CA LEU A 238 -2.36 9.78 8.61
C LEU A 238 -1.14 10.70 8.45
N PHE A 239 -0.46 10.67 7.30
CA PHE A 239 0.59 11.64 6.99
C PHE A 239 0.07 13.07 6.90
N ALA A 240 -1.10 13.31 6.31
CA ALA A 240 -1.75 14.62 6.30
C ALA A 240 -1.99 15.15 7.73
N ALA A 241 -2.54 14.30 8.61
CA ALA A 241 -2.72 14.62 10.02
C ALA A 241 -1.38 14.92 10.72
N PHE A 242 -0.33 14.19 10.36
CA PHE A 242 1.02 14.41 10.88
C PHE A 242 1.62 15.75 10.44
N VAL A 243 1.47 16.14 9.18
CA VAL A 243 1.89 17.45 8.67
C VAL A 243 1.23 18.58 9.45
N VAL A 244 -0.10 18.49 9.65
CA VAL A 244 -0.85 19.46 10.46
C VAL A 244 -0.35 19.49 11.90
N PHE A 245 -0.07 18.32 12.49
CA PHE A 245 0.47 18.25 13.84
C PHE A 245 1.84 18.95 13.98
N ILE A 246 2.78 18.70 13.08
CA ILE A 246 4.10 19.33 13.09
C ILE A 246 3.97 20.84 12.88
N TRP A 247 3.12 21.27 11.96
CA TRP A 247 2.86 22.69 11.71
C TRP A 247 2.26 23.39 12.94
N LEU A 248 1.26 22.78 13.59
CA LEU A 248 0.66 23.30 14.83
C LEU A 248 1.67 23.34 15.99
N ARG A 249 2.60 22.38 16.04
CA ARG A 249 3.65 22.35 17.07
C ARG A 249 4.65 23.47 16.83
N TRP A 250 5.18 23.57 15.62
CA TRP A 250 6.15 24.62 15.25
C TRP A 250 5.59 26.02 15.47
N THR A 251 4.34 26.28 15.05
CA THR A 251 3.68 27.57 15.27
C THR A 251 3.51 27.91 16.75
N ARG A 252 3.15 26.92 17.58
CA ARG A 252 3.08 27.10 19.04
C ARG A 252 4.43 27.37 19.67
N ASP A 253 5.48 26.68 19.22
CA ASP A 253 6.84 26.86 19.73
C ASP A 253 7.36 28.27 19.40
N GLU A 254 7.21 28.74 18.16
CA GLU A 254 7.57 30.12 17.75
C GLU A 254 6.80 31.20 18.53
N LEU A 255 5.49 31.00 18.74
CA LEU A 255 4.67 31.93 19.54
C LEU A 255 5.03 31.91 21.02
N ALA A 256 5.44 30.76 21.56
CA ALA A 256 5.88 30.65 22.94
C ALA A 256 7.21 31.38 23.15
N GLU A 257 8.15 31.26 22.21
CA GLU A 257 9.40 32.02 22.21
C GLU A 257 9.16 33.52 22.08
N GLU A 258 8.30 33.95 21.15
CA GLU A 258 7.92 35.36 20.99
C GLU A 258 7.33 35.94 22.30
N ARG A 259 6.47 35.18 22.98
CA ARG A 259 5.91 35.57 24.29
C ARG A 259 6.97 35.64 25.38
N ALA A 260 7.85 34.64 25.47
CA ALA A 260 8.91 34.60 26.48
C ALA A 260 9.86 35.80 26.34
N GLU A 261 10.24 36.15 25.12
CA GLU A 261 11.05 37.34 24.85
C GLU A 261 10.31 38.63 25.19
N SER A 262 9.03 38.74 24.85
CA SER A 262 8.23 39.92 25.21
C SER A 262 8.12 40.13 26.73
N LEU A 263 7.98 39.05 27.49
CA LEU A 263 7.92 39.10 28.96
C LEU A 263 9.29 39.41 29.57
N GLY A 264 10.38 38.84 29.03
CA GLY A 264 11.74 39.15 29.45
C GLY A 264 12.15 40.59 29.14
N ALA A 265 11.71 41.14 28.01
CA ALA A 265 11.95 42.54 27.64
C ALA A 265 11.18 43.53 28.54
N VAL A 266 10.00 43.16 29.04
CA VAL A 266 9.23 43.98 29.99
C VAL A 266 9.85 43.97 31.39
N GLY A 267 10.46 42.85 31.81
CA GLY A 267 11.19 42.75 33.09
C GLY A 267 12.56 43.45 33.12
N ALA A 268 13.07 43.90 31.96
CA ALA A 268 14.36 44.58 31.82
C ALA A 268 14.24 46.10 31.56
N GLY A 269 13.06 46.68 31.79
CA GLY A 269 12.89 48.14 31.79
C GLY A 269 13.72 48.80 32.92
N PRO A 270 14.19 50.04 32.76
CA PRO A 270 15.02 50.70 33.75
C PRO A 270 14.22 50.86 35.04
N ASP A 271 14.71 50.24 36.11
CA ASP A 271 14.18 50.27 37.47
C ASP A 271 14.03 51.74 37.93
N PRO A 272 12.81 52.30 38.03
CA PRO A 272 12.61 53.53 38.76
C PRO A 272 12.21 53.13 40.17
N ASP A 273 13.14 53.35 41.10
CA ASP A 273 12.94 53.35 42.55
C ASP A 273 13.49 52.12 43.30
N ALA A 274 14.82 52.11 43.42
CA ALA A 274 15.47 51.55 44.61
C ALA A 274 15.13 52.46 45.80
N GLY A 275 14.01 52.18 46.46
CA GLY A 275 13.56 52.80 47.69
C GLY A 275 13.45 51.76 48.80
N ASP A 276 14.27 51.94 49.82
CA ASP A 276 14.31 51.27 51.12
C ASP A 276 12.90 50.96 51.68
N ASP A 277 12.67 49.75 52.17
CA ASP A 277 11.93 49.54 53.43
C ASP A 277 12.03 48.09 53.96
N LEU A 278 12.35 48.04 55.25
CA LEU A 278 12.62 46.90 56.10
C LEU A 278 11.34 46.31 56.74
N VAL A 279 11.23 44.96 56.72
CA VAL A 279 10.73 44.07 57.84
C VAL A 279 9.18 44.04 58.07
N PRO A 280 8.55 43.00 58.71
CA PRO A 280 9.02 41.73 59.32
C PRO A 280 8.34 40.42 58.87
N ALA A 281 8.97 39.33 59.32
CA ALA A 281 8.41 37.99 59.50
C ALA A 281 7.08 37.97 60.29
N ALA A 282 6.11 37.20 59.80
CA ALA A 282 4.90 36.85 60.53
C ALA A 282 4.92 35.36 60.89
N ALA A 283 5.04 35.10 62.20
CA ALA A 283 4.82 33.81 62.81
C ALA A 283 3.34 33.40 62.70
N GLY A 284 3.09 32.18 62.25
CA GLY A 284 1.77 31.54 62.26
C GLY A 284 1.78 30.34 63.20
N THR A 285 1.21 30.50 64.38
CA THR A 285 0.91 29.44 65.36
C THR A 285 -0.43 28.76 65.05
N GLY A 286 -0.47 27.42 65.20
CA GLY A 286 -1.69 26.59 65.26
C GLY A 286 -1.79 25.61 64.08
N THR A 287 -2.05 24.32 64.21
CA THR A 287 -2.57 23.54 65.35
C THR A 287 -2.27 22.06 65.03
N ALA A 288 -1.73 21.32 65.99
CA ALA A 288 -1.55 19.88 65.87
C ALA A 288 -2.91 19.17 65.75
N THR A 289 -3.13 18.42 64.68
CA THR A 289 -4.16 17.39 64.61
C THR A 289 -3.49 16.09 64.16
N GLY A 290 -3.53 15.09 65.04
CA GLY A 290 -2.92 13.79 64.81
C GLY A 290 -3.54 13.10 63.60
N VAL A 291 -2.68 12.64 62.70
CA VAL A 291 -3.07 11.70 61.63
C VAL A 291 -2.54 10.35 62.05
N ALA A 292 -3.48 9.42 62.24
CA ALA A 292 -3.22 8.02 62.52
C ALA A 292 -2.32 7.41 61.43
N THR A 293 -1.33 6.65 61.86
CA THR A 293 -0.51 5.80 61.01
C THR A 293 -1.38 4.70 60.40
N GLU A 294 -1.82 4.87 59.15
CA GLU A 294 -2.31 3.73 58.38
C GLU A 294 -1.14 2.83 57.96
N PRO A 295 -1.31 1.50 57.98
CA PRO A 295 -0.28 0.57 57.55
C PRO A 295 0.00 0.74 56.06
N VAL A 296 1.26 1.00 55.73
CA VAL A 296 1.77 0.98 54.35
C VAL A 296 1.51 -0.39 53.75
N THR A 297 0.50 -0.49 52.89
CA THR A 297 0.38 -1.64 52.00
C THR A 297 1.55 -1.60 51.01
N PRO A 298 2.25 -2.71 50.77
CA PRO A 298 3.32 -2.73 49.78
C PRO A 298 2.72 -2.42 48.41
N VAL A 299 3.07 -1.26 47.87
CA VAL A 299 2.78 -0.91 46.47
C VAL A 299 3.45 -2.00 45.62
N THR A 300 2.64 -2.91 45.08
CA THR A 300 3.08 -3.78 44.00
C THR A 300 3.50 -2.86 42.85
N PRO A 301 4.70 -2.99 42.27
CA PRO A 301 5.13 -2.08 41.21
C PRO A 301 4.27 -2.31 39.97
N GLY A 302 3.14 -1.62 39.90
CA GLY A 302 2.41 -1.45 38.67
C GLY A 302 3.31 -0.65 37.74
N HIS A 303 3.65 -1.22 36.59
CA HIS A 303 4.35 -0.47 35.53
C HIS A 303 3.59 0.83 35.32
N SER A 304 4.22 1.96 35.62
CA SER A 304 3.58 3.25 35.41
C SER A 304 3.17 3.33 33.95
N ARG A 305 2.05 4.00 33.63
CA ARG A 305 1.58 4.19 32.23
C ARG A 305 2.67 4.81 31.33
N THR A 306 3.69 5.40 31.95
CA THR A 306 4.92 5.94 31.37
C THR A 306 5.90 4.85 30.92
N ASP A 307 6.08 3.77 31.70
CA ASP A 307 6.97 2.65 31.36
C ASP A 307 6.43 1.79 30.22
N LEU A 308 5.10 1.60 30.16
CA LEU A 308 4.47 0.88 29.05
C LEU A 308 4.63 1.63 27.71
N GLY A 309 4.42 2.95 27.71
CA GLY A 309 4.58 3.76 26.49
C GLY A 309 6.01 3.77 25.97
N PHE A 310 6.99 3.77 26.88
CA PHE A 310 8.40 3.67 26.54
C PHE A 310 8.76 2.28 25.98
N LEU A 311 8.24 1.21 26.59
CA LEU A 311 8.42 -0.16 26.09
C LEU A 311 7.83 -0.33 24.69
N LEU A 312 6.59 0.13 24.47
CA LEU A 312 5.94 0.08 23.17
C LEU A 312 6.75 0.80 22.09
N TYR A 313 7.26 2.00 22.36
CA TYR A 313 8.13 2.72 21.44
C TYR A 313 9.38 1.88 21.08
N ARG A 314 10.06 1.29 22.07
CA ARG A 314 11.29 0.51 21.83
C ARG A 314 11.03 -0.76 21.01
N VAL A 315 9.91 -1.44 21.29
CA VAL A 315 9.48 -2.62 20.52
C VAL A 315 9.20 -2.20 19.08
N MET A 316 8.40 -1.15 18.88
CA MET A 316 8.08 -0.66 17.54
C MET A 316 9.31 -0.21 16.77
N ALA A 317 10.21 0.55 17.40
CA ALA A 317 11.46 1.01 16.77
C ALA A 317 12.35 -0.17 16.32
N SER A 318 12.47 -1.19 17.17
CA SER A 318 13.23 -2.41 16.85
C SER A 318 12.59 -3.20 15.71
N VAL A 319 11.28 -3.44 15.79
CA VAL A 319 10.54 -4.21 14.77
C VAL A 319 10.63 -3.52 13.41
N VAL A 320 10.26 -2.24 13.34
CA VAL A 320 10.31 -1.44 12.10
C VAL A 320 11.73 -1.38 11.55
N GLY A 321 12.74 -1.21 12.42
CA GLY A 321 14.14 -1.18 12.01
C GLY A 321 14.65 -2.50 11.44
N VAL A 322 14.35 -3.63 12.07
CA VAL A 322 14.74 -4.96 11.57
C VAL A 322 14.06 -5.24 10.23
N LEU A 323 12.75 -4.97 10.12
CA LEU A 323 12.02 -5.16 8.87
C LEU A 323 12.59 -4.32 7.73
N LEU A 324 12.95 -3.06 7.99
CA LEU A 324 13.56 -2.19 6.98
C LEU A 324 14.94 -2.70 6.54
N VAL A 325 15.73 -3.26 7.45
CA VAL A 325 17.03 -3.87 7.12
C VAL A 325 16.83 -5.08 6.22
N VAL A 326 15.88 -5.97 6.53
CA VAL A 326 15.56 -7.13 5.68
C VAL A 326 15.06 -6.65 4.30
N LEU A 327 14.15 -5.68 4.28
CA LEU A 327 13.60 -5.13 3.04
C LEU A 327 14.71 -4.55 2.14
N CYS A 328 15.57 -3.68 2.68
CA CYS A 328 16.56 -2.96 1.89
C CYS A 328 17.83 -3.77 1.57
N LEU A 329 18.24 -4.69 2.46
CA LEU A 329 19.50 -5.45 2.28
C LEU A 329 19.28 -6.87 1.75
N VAL A 330 18.05 -7.39 1.77
CA VAL A 330 17.72 -8.73 1.26
C VAL A 330 16.67 -8.65 0.17
N GLY A 331 15.49 -8.10 0.47
CA GLY A 331 14.37 -8.05 -0.50
C GLY A 331 14.74 -7.32 -1.79
N VAL A 332 15.09 -6.03 -1.67
CA VAL A 332 15.40 -5.17 -2.83
C VAL A 332 16.53 -5.73 -3.70
N PRO A 333 17.70 -6.14 -3.14
CA PRO A 333 18.74 -6.76 -3.95
C PRO A 333 18.30 -8.04 -4.65
N LEU A 334 17.58 -8.94 -3.96
CA LEU A 334 17.14 -10.18 -4.58
C LEU A 334 16.14 -9.94 -5.72
N ALA A 335 15.25 -8.95 -5.56
CA ALA A 335 14.26 -8.58 -6.56
C ALA A 335 14.86 -7.87 -7.80
N ASN A 336 15.85 -6.99 -7.60
CA ASN A 336 16.24 -6.00 -8.62
C ASN A 336 17.69 -6.11 -9.11
N PHE A 337 18.55 -6.95 -8.51
CA PHE A 337 19.95 -7.07 -8.94
C PHE A 337 20.08 -8.09 -10.09
N ASP A 338 19.44 -7.77 -11.20
CA ASP A 338 19.34 -8.62 -12.39
C ASP A 338 20.08 -8.06 -13.62
N GLY A 339 20.79 -6.94 -13.45
CA GLY A 339 21.51 -6.27 -14.53
C GLY A 339 20.72 -5.19 -15.26
N THR A 340 19.45 -4.99 -14.90
CA THR A 340 18.57 -4.00 -15.55
C THR A 340 18.52 -2.69 -14.76
N GLY A 341 17.90 -1.66 -15.35
CA GLY A 341 17.75 -0.35 -14.71
C GLY A 341 16.74 -0.40 -13.56
N MET A 342 17.07 0.24 -12.43
CA MET A 342 16.22 0.24 -11.23
C MET A 342 15.60 1.62 -10.98
N TRP A 343 14.27 1.65 -10.96
CA TRP A 343 13.43 2.82 -10.62
C TRP A 343 13.72 4.10 -11.44
N GLY A 344 14.35 3.96 -12.62
CA GLY A 344 14.78 5.10 -13.44
C GLY A 344 15.87 5.98 -12.80
N LEU A 345 16.44 5.56 -11.68
CA LEU A 345 17.53 6.25 -10.97
C LEU A 345 18.90 5.66 -11.29
N PHE A 346 18.93 4.39 -11.69
CA PHE A 346 20.13 3.64 -12.03
C PHE A 346 20.01 3.04 -13.43
N ASP A 347 21.02 3.26 -14.26
CA ASP A 347 21.04 2.71 -15.63
C ASP A 347 21.17 1.17 -15.64
N SER A 348 21.78 0.60 -14.60
CA SER A 348 21.92 -0.85 -14.42
C SER A 348 22.21 -1.20 -12.96
N THR A 349 21.66 -2.31 -12.46
CA THR A 349 22.03 -2.94 -11.19
C THR A 349 23.12 -4.00 -11.39
N PRO A 350 23.80 -4.45 -10.31
CA PRO A 350 24.64 -5.64 -10.40
C PRO A 350 23.83 -6.86 -10.86
N GLY A 351 24.32 -7.68 -11.80
CA GLY A 351 23.66 -8.91 -12.23
C GLY A 351 23.93 -10.09 -11.30
N LEU A 352 23.44 -10.01 -10.04
CA LEU A 352 23.62 -11.06 -9.03
C LEU A 352 22.53 -12.14 -9.06
N VAL A 353 21.37 -11.83 -9.64
CA VAL A 353 20.18 -12.67 -9.66
C VAL A 353 19.71 -12.85 -11.11
N THR A 354 19.33 -14.08 -11.47
CA THR A 354 18.81 -14.38 -12.80
C THR A 354 17.34 -13.94 -12.90
N PRO A 355 16.96 -13.18 -13.96
CA PRO A 355 15.56 -12.85 -14.23
C PRO A 355 14.64 -14.08 -14.24
N GLY A 356 13.49 -14.00 -13.59
CA GLY A 356 12.48 -15.06 -13.51
C GLY A 356 12.82 -16.22 -12.56
N SER A 357 13.99 -16.20 -11.91
CA SER A 357 14.36 -17.27 -10.98
C SER A 357 13.54 -17.27 -9.69
N SER A 358 13.44 -18.42 -9.02
CA SER A 358 12.77 -18.53 -7.71
C SER A 358 13.39 -17.62 -6.63
N VAL A 359 14.68 -17.29 -6.76
CA VAL A 359 15.38 -16.35 -5.89
C VAL A 359 14.88 -14.92 -6.11
N GLN A 360 14.66 -14.53 -7.37
CA GLN A 360 14.08 -13.21 -7.69
C GLN A 360 12.64 -13.11 -7.19
N GLN A 361 11.83 -14.15 -7.46
CA GLN A 361 10.44 -14.23 -7.01
C GLN A 361 10.34 -14.11 -5.48
N PHE A 362 11.20 -14.80 -4.74
CA PHE A 362 11.27 -14.66 -3.29
C PHE A 362 11.67 -13.23 -2.86
N GLY A 363 12.58 -12.59 -3.59
CA GLY A 363 12.92 -11.19 -3.41
C GLY A 363 11.72 -10.26 -3.64
N ASP A 364 10.93 -10.51 -4.69
CA ASP A 364 9.73 -9.75 -5.04
C ASP A 364 8.63 -9.94 -3.98
N GLU A 365 8.43 -11.16 -3.50
CA GLU A 365 7.50 -11.48 -2.41
C GLU A 365 7.88 -10.75 -1.12
N ILE A 366 9.17 -10.76 -0.74
CA ILE A 366 9.65 -9.98 0.40
C ILE A 366 9.38 -8.50 0.16
N THR A 367 9.80 -7.97 -0.98
CA THR A 367 9.71 -6.53 -1.26
C THR A 367 8.27 -6.04 -1.23
N THR A 368 7.36 -6.82 -1.79
CA THR A 368 5.93 -6.52 -1.87
C THR A 368 5.27 -6.67 -0.50
N ASN A 369 5.34 -7.86 0.11
CA ASN A 369 4.58 -8.17 1.33
C ASN A 369 5.20 -7.52 2.57
N LEU A 370 6.52 -7.61 2.71
CA LEU A 370 7.23 -7.01 3.85
C LEU A 370 7.22 -5.49 3.76
N GLY A 371 7.26 -4.92 2.55
CA GLY A 371 7.13 -3.48 2.32
C GLY A 371 5.79 -2.94 2.81
N VAL A 372 4.68 -3.61 2.44
CA VAL A 372 3.33 -3.25 2.93
C VAL A 372 3.24 -3.39 4.45
N LEU A 373 3.72 -4.50 5.01
CA LEU A 373 3.71 -4.72 6.46
C LEU A 373 4.54 -3.66 7.21
N HIS A 374 5.72 -3.32 6.69
CA HIS A 374 6.59 -2.30 7.25
C HIS A 374 5.91 -0.93 7.29
N GLY A 375 5.24 -0.50 6.21
CA GLY A 375 4.50 0.77 6.17
C GLY A 375 3.46 0.89 7.28
N TRP A 376 2.71 -0.17 7.55
CA TRP A 376 1.72 -0.21 8.63
C TRP A 376 2.34 -0.19 10.03
N LEU A 377 3.39 -0.98 10.25
CA LEU A 377 4.11 -0.95 11.51
C LEU A 377 4.80 0.40 11.73
N TYR A 378 5.23 1.05 10.65
CA TYR A 378 5.76 2.41 10.69
C TYR A 378 4.71 3.42 11.17
N MET A 379 3.42 3.29 10.79
CA MET A 379 2.35 4.10 11.39
C MET A 379 2.26 3.91 12.92
N GLY A 380 2.32 2.67 13.39
CA GLY A 380 2.37 2.37 14.82
C GLY A 380 3.60 2.98 15.52
N PHE A 381 4.75 2.94 14.85
CA PHE A 381 5.97 3.60 15.31
C PHE A 381 5.80 5.13 15.40
N LEU A 382 5.23 5.79 14.38
CA LEU A 382 4.97 7.23 14.41
C LEU A 382 4.09 7.63 15.60
N LEU A 383 2.99 6.89 15.84
CA LEU A 383 2.08 7.17 16.94
C LEU A 383 2.76 7.02 18.31
N THR A 384 3.53 5.94 18.51
CA THR A 384 4.26 5.70 19.76
C THR A 384 5.38 6.72 19.98
N ALA A 385 6.13 7.05 18.92
CA ALA A 385 7.20 8.04 18.96
C ALA A 385 6.67 9.47 19.22
N ILE A 386 5.57 9.89 18.59
CA ILE A 386 4.93 11.19 18.86
C ILE A 386 4.39 11.25 20.29
N SER A 387 3.73 10.17 20.74
CA SER A 387 3.23 10.07 22.11
C SER A 387 4.37 10.22 23.13
N LEU A 388 5.49 9.55 22.91
CA LEU A 388 6.68 9.66 23.74
C LEU A 388 7.30 11.06 23.66
N ALA A 389 7.47 11.61 22.46
CA ALA A 389 8.02 12.95 22.23
C ALA A 389 7.22 14.05 22.93
N ARG A 390 5.88 13.94 22.96
CA ARG A 390 5.00 14.88 23.68
C ARG A 390 5.15 14.76 25.19
N ARG A 391 5.12 13.54 25.73
CA ARG A 391 5.28 13.28 27.17
C ARG A 391 6.64 13.74 27.66
N GLU A 392 7.67 13.44 26.88
CA GLU A 392 9.05 13.78 27.16
C GLU A 392 9.46 15.13 26.57
N ARG A 393 8.52 15.99 26.14
CA ARG A 393 8.79 17.37 25.67
C ARG A 393 10.07 17.46 24.82
N TRP A 394 10.19 16.61 23.82
CA TRP A 394 11.38 16.58 22.96
C TRP A 394 11.45 17.82 22.08
N PRO A 395 12.66 18.33 21.75
CA PRO A 395 12.76 19.41 20.79
C PRO A 395 12.26 18.95 19.42
N LEU A 396 11.71 19.89 18.64
CA LEU A 396 11.04 19.59 17.37
C LEU A 396 11.98 18.87 16.39
N GLY A 397 13.21 19.36 16.23
CA GLY A 397 14.20 18.72 15.35
C GLY A 397 14.52 17.27 15.73
N PHE A 398 14.64 16.98 17.03
CA PHE A 398 14.85 15.59 17.47
C PHE A 398 13.64 14.71 17.18
N THR A 399 12.43 15.25 17.38
CA THR A 399 11.19 14.53 17.07
C THR A 399 11.13 14.19 15.58
N VAL A 400 11.37 15.16 14.69
CA VAL A 400 11.38 14.93 13.24
C VAL A 400 12.42 13.89 12.84
N VAL A 401 13.66 14.00 13.33
CA VAL A 401 14.72 13.02 13.04
C VAL A 401 14.35 11.62 13.54
N THR A 402 13.81 11.49 14.75
CA THR A 402 13.37 10.19 15.27
C THR A 402 12.27 9.60 14.40
N LEU A 403 11.31 10.39 13.94
CA LEU A 403 10.22 9.90 13.09
C LEU A 403 10.73 9.46 11.71
N LEU A 404 11.64 10.22 11.10
CA LEU A 404 12.27 9.87 9.83
C LEU A 404 13.24 8.68 9.95
N SER A 405 13.76 8.38 11.13
CA SER A 405 14.69 7.25 11.31
C SER A 405 14.08 5.89 10.97
N GLY A 406 12.75 5.77 10.99
CA GLY A 406 12.05 4.56 10.58
C GLY A 406 12.03 4.32 9.07
N THR A 407 12.52 5.25 8.24
CA THR A 407 12.59 5.12 6.76
C THR A 407 14.01 4.99 6.23
N VAL A 408 15.02 5.08 7.09
CA VAL A 408 16.43 4.92 6.73
C VAL A 408 16.98 3.66 7.41
N PRO A 409 17.50 2.67 6.65
CA PRO A 409 18.07 1.46 7.23
C PRO A 409 19.09 1.79 8.33
N VAL A 410 19.06 1.02 9.42
CA VAL A 410 19.95 1.17 10.60
C VAL A 410 19.72 2.43 11.45
N LEU A 411 19.25 3.54 10.88
CA LEU A 411 19.08 4.82 11.59
C LEU A 411 18.07 4.73 12.74
N SER A 412 17.07 3.86 12.63
CA SER A 412 16.09 3.57 13.68
C SER A 412 16.71 3.07 14.99
N PHE A 413 17.78 2.26 14.92
CA PHE A 413 18.51 1.81 16.12
C PHE A 413 19.27 2.95 16.79
N TRP A 414 19.88 3.83 15.99
CA TRP A 414 20.53 5.03 16.51
C TRP A 414 19.51 5.94 17.22
N ALA A 415 18.34 6.14 16.61
CA ALA A 415 17.27 6.96 17.18
C ALA A 415 16.69 6.35 18.46
N GLU A 416 16.49 5.02 18.51
CA GLU A 416 16.09 4.30 19.72
C GLU A 416 17.11 4.51 20.84
N HIS A 417 18.39 4.28 20.58
CA HIS A 417 19.46 4.47 21.56
C HIS A 417 19.51 5.90 22.11
N ARG A 418 19.39 6.91 21.23
CA ARG A 418 19.42 8.33 21.61
C ARG A 418 18.19 8.73 22.43
N ALA A 419 17.01 8.22 22.08
CA ALA A 419 15.77 8.44 22.82
C ALA A 419 15.86 7.84 24.23
N VAL A 420 16.36 6.61 24.35
CA VAL A 420 16.56 5.91 25.63
C VAL A 420 17.52 6.69 26.54
N ALA A 421 18.66 7.13 26.01
CA ALA A 421 19.63 7.91 26.77
C ALA A 421 19.01 9.21 27.34
N ARG A 422 18.16 9.87 26.55
CA ARG A 422 17.52 11.13 26.95
C ARG A 422 16.47 10.95 28.05
N VAL A 423 15.66 9.89 27.95
CA VAL A 423 14.67 9.55 29.00
C VAL A 423 15.38 9.18 30.30
N ARG A 424 16.44 8.36 30.23
CA ARG A 424 17.23 7.98 31.40
C ARG A 424 17.88 9.18 32.08
N ALA A 425 18.47 10.10 31.30
CA ALA A 425 19.09 11.30 31.84
C ALA A 425 18.08 12.17 32.63
N ARG A 426 16.85 12.33 32.12
CA ARG A 426 15.81 13.09 32.83
C ARG A 426 15.33 12.41 34.10
N ARG A 427 15.14 11.09 34.06
CA ARG A 427 14.77 10.31 35.26
C ARG A 427 15.84 10.42 36.35
N ALA A 428 17.13 10.42 35.96
CA ALA A 428 18.23 10.63 36.89
C ALA A 428 18.21 12.02 37.54
N VAL A 429 17.95 13.08 36.76
CA VAL A 429 17.81 14.45 37.29
C VAL A 429 16.61 14.57 38.24
N ALA A 430 15.47 13.96 37.89
CA ALA A 430 14.29 13.96 38.76
C ALA A 430 14.56 13.25 40.10
N ALA A 431 15.22 12.07 40.06
CA ALA A 431 15.59 11.33 41.26
C ALA A 431 16.58 12.10 42.16
N GLN A 432 17.52 12.84 41.56
CA GLN A 432 18.44 13.72 42.32
C GLN A 432 17.71 14.90 42.97
N GLY A 433 16.73 15.49 42.27
CA GLY A 433 15.90 16.55 42.83
C GLY A 433 15.06 16.10 44.02
N GLU A 434 14.43 14.92 43.92
CA GLU A 434 13.66 14.32 45.03
C GLU A 434 14.56 14.00 46.23
N ALA A 435 15.73 13.39 46.01
CA ALA A 435 16.69 13.10 47.08
C ALA A 435 17.18 14.38 47.79
N GLY A 436 17.47 15.44 47.03
CA GLY A 436 17.88 16.74 47.59
C GLY A 436 16.78 17.40 48.41
N THR A 437 15.50 17.33 47.97
CA THR A 437 14.37 17.85 48.76
C THR A 437 14.16 17.09 50.07
N VAL A 438 14.35 15.76 50.08
CA VAL A 438 14.23 14.94 51.29
C VAL A 438 15.37 15.24 52.28
N GLU A 439 16.60 15.41 51.79
CA GLU A 439 17.75 15.76 52.63
C GLU A 439 17.63 17.16 53.24
N THR A 440 17.11 18.13 52.48
CA THR A 440 16.86 19.51 52.96
C THR A 440 15.75 19.53 54.01
N ALA A 441 14.68 18.75 53.82
CA ALA A 441 13.62 18.60 54.82
C ALA A 441 14.13 17.91 56.11
N ALA A 442 15.02 16.91 55.99
CA ALA A 442 15.60 16.21 57.13
C ALA A 442 16.61 17.06 57.93
N THR A 443 17.34 17.97 57.27
CA THR A 443 18.26 18.90 57.94
C THR A 443 17.55 20.08 58.58
N GLY A 444 16.48 20.61 57.97
CA GLY A 444 15.66 21.68 58.57
C GLY A 444 14.96 21.27 59.87
N VAL A 445 14.58 19.99 60.02
CA VAL A 445 13.97 19.47 61.26
C VAL A 445 15.00 19.30 62.40
N ARG A 446 16.30 19.22 62.10
CA ARG A 446 17.37 19.03 63.10
C ARG A 446 17.89 20.33 63.71
N SER A 447 17.60 21.51 63.13
CA SER A 447 18.06 22.79 63.67
C SER A 447 17.06 23.45 64.63
N ASP A 448 15.84 22.93 64.74
CA ASP A 448 14.75 23.48 65.57
C ASP A 448 14.54 22.73 66.90
N SER A 449 15.49 21.88 67.32
CA SER A 449 15.44 21.10 68.57
C SER A 449 16.53 21.45 69.56
#